data_AF-A0A971FME5-F1
#
_entry.id   AF-A0A971FME5-F1
#
_cell.length_a   1.000
_cell.length_b   1.000
_cell.length_c   1.000
_cell.angle_alpha   90.00
_cell.angle_beta   90.00
_cell.angle_gamma   90.00
#
_symmetry.space_group_name_H-M   'P 1'
#
loop_
_entity.id
_entity.type
_entity.pdbx_description
1 polymer ?
#
loop_
_entity_poly.entity_id
_entity_poly.type
_entity_poly.pdbx_seq_one_letter_code
_entity_poly.pdbx_strand_id
1 'polypeptide(L)'
;MTALYSDTHTEMEALQIRLWRQASPTQKMKMLAQLNASARLLALQGLRSKYPEATEKELRRRLADLVLGEALAHKVFGSASYAK
;
A
#
# COMPACT_ATOMS: atom_id res chain seq x y z
N MET A 1 24.64 -10.48 -13.21
CA MET A 1 23.25 -10.27 -12.76
C MET A 1 23.27 -9.12 -11.77
N THR A 2 22.51 -8.07 -12.01
CA THR A 2 22.39 -6.92 -11.10
C THR A 2 21.47 -7.31 -9.94
N ALA A 3 21.85 -6.99 -8.70
CA ALA A 3 20.98 -7.18 -7.53
C ALA A 3 19.69 -6.35 -7.68
N LEU A 4 18.54 -6.94 -7.33
CA LEU A 4 17.25 -6.25 -7.33
C LEU A 4 17.12 -5.29 -6.16
N TYR A 5 17.74 -5.62 -5.02
CA TYR A 5 17.67 -4.84 -3.79
C TYR A 5 19.07 -4.50 -3.26
N SER A 6 19.37 -3.21 -3.13
CA SER A 6 20.71 -2.74 -2.70
C SER A 6 21.02 -2.98 -1.23
N ASP A 7 19.99 -3.20 -0.41
CA ASP A 7 20.07 -3.41 1.03
C ASP A 7 19.99 -4.89 1.43
N THR A 8 19.87 -5.80 0.47
CA THR A 8 19.70 -7.23 0.70
C THR A 8 20.92 -8.00 0.21
N HIS A 9 21.49 -8.85 1.07
CA HIS A 9 22.60 -9.71 0.68
C HIS A 9 22.20 -10.62 -0.49
N THR A 10 23.07 -10.78 -1.48
CA THR A 10 22.77 -11.44 -2.76
C THR A 10 22.26 -12.89 -2.59
N GLU A 11 22.80 -13.63 -1.63
CA GLU A 11 22.32 -14.99 -1.30
C GLU A 11 20.89 -15.01 -0.75
N MET A 12 20.51 -13.99 0.03
CA MET A 12 19.17 -13.87 0.61
C MET A 12 18.15 -13.45 -0.44
N GLU A 13 18.52 -12.56 -1.35
CA GLU A 13 17.71 -12.23 -2.53
C GLU A 13 17.46 -13.49 -3.39
N ALA A 14 18.51 -14.27 -3.67
CA ALA A 14 18.38 -15.51 -4.43
C ALA A 14 17.48 -16.55 -3.74
N LEU A 15 17.55 -16.66 -2.41
CA LEU A 15 16.67 -17.51 -1.61
C LEU A 15 15.22 -17.01 -1.68
N GLN A 16 14.99 -15.70 -1.50
CA GLN A 16 13.67 -15.09 -1.55
C GLN A 16 12.97 -15.32 -2.89
N ILE A 17 13.68 -15.09 -4.00
CA ILE A 17 13.15 -15.32 -5.36
C ILE A 17 12.79 -16.81 -5.55
N ARG A 18 13.64 -17.73 -5.06
CA ARG A 18 13.37 -19.18 -5.13
C ARG A 18 12.10 -19.55 -4.38
N LEU A 19 11.94 -19.05 -3.15
CA LEU A 19 10.76 -19.30 -2.32
C LEU A 19 9.49 -18.73 -2.95
N TRP A 20 9.54 -17.52 -3.52
CA TRP A 20 8.41 -16.94 -4.24
C TRP A 20 8.01 -17.73 -5.47
N ARG A 21 8.98 -18.27 -6.23
CA ARG A 21 8.68 -19.12 -7.39
C ARG A 21 7.98 -20.42 -6.98
N GLN A 22 8.36 -20.99 -5.84
CA GLN A 22 7.78 -22.21 -5.29
C GLN A 22 6.42 -22.01 -4.62
N ALA A 23 6.09 -20.78 -4.20
CA ALA A 23 4.82 -20.50 -3.54
C ALA A 23 3.62 -20.79 -4.45
N SER A 24 2.60 -21.43 -3.87
CA SER A 24 1.32 -21.67 -4.54
C SER A 24 0.61 -20.36 -4.87
N PRO A 25 -0.34 -20.34 -5.83
CA PRO A 25 -1.13 -19.15 -6.14
C PRO A 25 -1.80 -18.55 -4.89
N THR A 26 -2.36 -19.38 -4.02
CA THR A 26 -3.02 -18.91 -2.78
C THR A 26 -2.03 -18.30 -1.79
N GLN A 27 -0.82 -18.87 -1.65
CA GLN A 27 0.22 -18.29 -0.81
C GLN A 27 0.67 -16.92 -1.33
N LYS A 28 0.82 -16.78 -2.65
CA LYS A 28 1.13 -15.48 -3.28
C LYS A 28 0.03 -14.45 -3.03
N MET A 29 -1.23 -14.84 -3.16
CA MET A 29 -2.36 -13.95 -2.87
C MET A 29 -2.39 -13.51 -1.41
N LYS A 30 -2.09 -14.42 -0.48
CA LYS A 30 -1.97 -14.08 0.95
C LYS A 30 -0.85 -13.06 1.20
N MET A 31 0.33 -13.26 0.61
CA MET A 31 1.45 -12.32 0.71
C MET A 31 1.08 -10.95 0.14
N LEU A 32 0.42 -10.91 -1.03
CA LEU A 32 -0.02 -9.67 -1.66
C LEU A 32 -1.05 -8.91 -0.80
N ALA A 33 -2.01 -9.62 -0.22
CA ALA A 33 -3.01 -9.04 0.67
C ALA A 33 -2.37 -8.44 1.94
N GLN A 34 -1.41 -9.16 2.54
CA GLN A 34 -0.66 -8.67 3.70
C GLN A 34 0.14 -7.41 3.35
N LEU A 35 0.86 -7.42 2.22
CA LEU A 35 1.63 -6.26 1.76
C LEU A 35 0.74 -5.03 1.53
N ASN A 36 -0.43 -5.22 0.93
CA ASN A 36 -1.40 -4.14 0.73
C ASN A 36 -1.93 -3.57 2.04
N ALA A 37 -2.20 -4.42 3.03
CA ALA A 37 -2.64 -3.97 4.35
C ALA A 37 -1.56 -3.12 5.04
N SER A 38 -0.30 -3.58 5.00
CA SER A 38 0.85 -2.84 5.55
C SER A 38 1.06 -1.50 4.85
N ALA A 39 1.01 -1.47 3.51
CA ALA A 39 1.16 -0.23 2.75
C ALA A 39 0.05 0.80 3.10
N ARG A 40 -1.21 0.36 3.21
CA ARG A 40 -2.32 1.23 3.62
C ARG A 40 -2.16 1.74 5.04
N LEU A 41 -1.67 0.91 5.96
CA LEU A 41 -1.39 1.34 7.34
C LEU A 41 -0.33 2.44 7.36
N LEU A 42 0.79 2.26 6.66
CA LEU A 42 1.85 3.27 6.55
C LEU A 42 1.33 4.56 5.93
N ALA A 43 0.57 4.46 4.83
CA ALA A 43 -0.03 5.63 4.18
C ALA A 43 -0.98 6.39 5.12
N LEU A 44 -1.80 5.67 5.91
CA LEU A 44 -2.70 6.27 6.88
C LEU A 44 -1.94 7.01 7.99
N GLN A 45 -0.83 6.45 8.49
CA GLN A 45 -0.01 7.15 9.48
C GLN A 45 0.62 8.42 8.89
N GLY A 46 1.12 8.34 7.65
CA GLY A 46 1.61 9.53 6.94
C GLY A 46 0.54 10.61 6.77
N LEU A 47 -0.70 10.22 6.46
CA LEU A 47 -1.83 11.15 6.38
C LEU A 47 -2.16 11.79 7.73
N ARG A 48 -2.13 11.03 8.84
CA ARG A 48 -2.33 11.56 10.20
C ARG A 48 -1.26 12.59 10.57
N SER A 49 0.01 12.29 10.28
CA SER A 49 1.09 13.24 10.51
C SER A 49 0.97 14.51 9.66
N LYS A 50 0.49 14.38 8.41
CA LYS A 50 0.33 15.52 7.48
C LYS A 50 -0.90 16.37 7.78
N TYR A 51 -1.97 15.76 8.31
CA TYR A 51 -3.25 16.42 8.58
C TYR A 51 -3.71 16.10 10.02
N PRO A 52 -3.07 16.68 11.04
CA PRO A 52 -3.35 16.35 12.44
C PRO A 52 -4.80 16.64 12.87
N GLU A 53 -5.43 17.66 12.28
CA GLU A 53 -6.82 18.06 12.58
C GLU A 53 -7.87 17.32 11.74
N ALA A 54 -7.45 16.44 10.81
CA ALA A 54 -8.39 15.74 9.96
C ALA A 54 -9.16 14.69 10.77
N THR A 55 -10.48 14.64 10.55
CA THR A 55 -11.32 13.59 11.10
C THR A 55 -10.98 12.24 10.47
N GLU A 56 -11.29 11.14 11.16
CA GLU A 56 -11.10 9.79 10.63
C GLU A 56 -11.83 9.55 9.29
N LYS A 57 -12.96 10.22 9.07
CA LYS A 57 -13.69 10.16 7.79
C LYS A 57 -12.88 10.81 6.66
N GLU A 58 -12.28 11.97 6.93
CA GLU A 58 -11.44 12.67 5.96
C GLU A 58 -10.15 11.90 5.68
N LEU A 59 -9.53 11.32 6.70
CA LEU A 59 -8.34 10.48 6.53
C LEU A 59 -8.63 9.24 5.67
N ARG A 60 -9.77 8.56 5.89
CA ARG A 60 -10.22 7.46 5.04
C ARG A 60 -10.45 7.90 3.60
N ARG A 61 -11.04 9.08 3.41
CA ARG A 61 -11.28 9.61 2.06
C ARG A 61 -9.97 9.98 1.36
N ARG A 62 -9.00 10.58 2.06
CA ARG A 62 -7.65 10.86 1.54
C ARG A 62 -6.90 9.59 1.17
N LEU A 63 -7.03 8.54 1.98
CA LEU A 63 -6.45 7.23 1.67
C LEU A 63 -7.10 6.63 0.41
N ALA A 64 -8.42 6.80 0.23
CA ALA A 64 -9.11 6.36 -0.98
C ALA A 64 -8.61 7.09 -2.24
N ASP A 65 -8.40 8.41 -2.16
CA ASP A 65 -7.82 9.19 -3.26
C ASP A 65 -6.41 8.70 -3.62
N LEU A 66 -5.57 8.37 -2.62
CA LEU A 66 -4.22 7.83 -2.86
C LEU A 66 -4.23 6.44 -3.52
N VAL A 67 -5.14 5.56 -3.11
CA VAL A 67 -5.12 4.16 -3.56
C VAL A 67 -5.89 3.94 -4.86
N LEU A 68 -7.03 4.60 -5.02
CA LEU A 68 -7.90 4.43 -6.19
C LEU A 68 -7.62 5.48 -7.26
N GLY A 69 -6.98 6.60 -6.89
CA GLY A 69 -6.98 7.81 -7.68
C GLY A 69 -8.28 8.59 -7.51
N GLU A 70 -8.22 9.90 -7.77
CA GLU A 70 -9.31 10.84 -7.54
C GLU A 70 -10.62 10.46 -8.26
N ALA A 71 -10.53 10.08 -9.54
CA ALA A 71 -11.70 9.75 -10.34
C ALA A 71 -12.50 8.56 -9.80
N LEU A 72 -11.82 7.49 -9.38
CA LEU A 72 -12.47 6.31 -8.80
C LEU A 72 -12.92 6.56 -7.37
N ALA A 73 -12.12 7.27 -6.58
CA ALA A 73 -12.52 7.67 -5.24
C ALA A 73 -13.78 8.55 -5.27
N HIS A 74 -13.90 9.46 -6.24
CA HIS A 74 -15.11 10.29 -6.42
C HIS A 74 -16.35 9.44 -6.74
N LYS A 75 -16.25 8.47 -7.64
CA LYS A 75 -17.37 7.57 -7.98
C LYS A 75 -17.87 6.76 -6.79
N VAL A 76 -16.97 6.33 -5.90
CA VAL A 76 -17.32 5.46 -4.76
C VAL A 76 -17.74 6.27 -3.52
N PHE A 77 -17.07 7.40 -3.26
CA PHE A 77 -17.21 8.15 -2.01
C PHE A 77 -17.76 9.58 -2.19
N GLY A 78 -18.08 10.02 -3.42
CA GLY A 78 -18.62 11.35 -3.72
C GLY A 78 -17.57 12.48 -3.77
N SER A 79 -17.97 13.73 -3.55
CA SER A 79 -17.00 14.84 -3.45
C SER A 79 -16.22 14.77 -2.14
N ALA A 80 -14.92 15.09 -2.18
CA ALA A 80 -14.10 15.13 -0.98
C ALA A 80 -14.46 16.37 -0.15
N SER A 81 -14.81 16.21 1.12
CA SER A 81 -15.23 17.31 2.01
C SER A 81 -14.14 18.35 2.26
N TYR A 82 -12.88 17.98 2.02
CA TYR A 82 -11.71 18.85 2.17
C TYR A 82 -11.19 19.41 0.84
N ALA A 83 -11.74 18.99 -0.29
CA ALA A 83 -11.45 19.59 -1.60
C ALA A 83 -12.39 20.79 -1.74
N LYS A 84 -11.88 21.98 -1.42
CA LYS A 84 -12.54 23.24 -1.73
C LYS A 84 -12.33 23.60 -3.19
#